data_AF-A0A072U3K2-F1
#
_entry.id   AF-A0A072U3K2-F1
#
_cell.length_a   1.000
_cell.length_b   1.000
_cell.length_c   1.000
_cell.angle_alpha   90.00
_cell.angle_beta   90.00
_cell.angle_gamma   90.00
#
_symmetry.space_group_name_H-M   'P 1'
#
loop_
_entity.id
_entity.type
_entity.pdbx_description
1 polymer ?
#
loop_
_entity_poly.entity_id
_entity_poly.type
_entity_poly.pdbx_seq_one_letter_code
_entity_poly.pdbx_strand_id
1 'polypeptide(L)'
;MALGIEPGDHVLDLCAAPGAKLCMMLDLLGDSGSVTGVDAARHRLAACRTMLQKYKLGDRCRLFVADGTTFSVIPLGFCSDSCESRLEERMDVFKEWTSRRPWKERKRTKKCGTPQVVSKSHPPELIYYGGHSGVIGLTKGELYKTASKNEIASYGYDKVLVDAECTHDGSIKHIQKFEQWGWITLQRRVLDAERTDDLHALQLNLLTNGFRLLKVGGSLVYSTCSLTVAQNEDVMEQFLKENITAELTEIDAARNWPCKGGRIRKTWRFDPLTSQTSGLFVAKFRKVVI
;
A
#
# COMPACT_ATOMS: atom_id res chain seq x y z
N MET A 1 11.73 -11.66 0.13
CA MET A 1 10.67 -10.76 0.67
C MET A 1 9.49 -11.62 1.12
N ALA A 2 8.81 -11.29 2.23
CA ALA A 2 7.67 -12.09 2.75
C ALA A 2 6.53 -12.29 1.75
N LEU A 3 6.29 -11.30 0.90
CA LEU A 3 5.16 -11.26 -0.04
C LEU A 3 5.30 -12.30 -1.18
N GLY A 4 6.52 -12.73 -1.50
CA GLY A 4 6.79 -13.70 -2.58
C GLY A 4 6.29 -13.18 -3.93
N ILE A 5 6.88 -12.07 -4.40
CA ILE A 5 6.57 -11.44 -5.68
C ILE A 5 7.25 -12.21 -6.79
N GLU A 6 6.52 -12.46 -7.87
CA GLU A 6 6.98 -13.13 -9.08
C GLU A 6 6.78 -12.21 -10.30
N PRO A 7 7.60 -12.32 -11.34
CA PRO A 7 7.40 -11.57 -12.58
C PRO A 7 5.99 -11.80 -13.14
N GLY A 8 5.30 -10.71 -13.48
CA GLY A 8 3.92 -10.75 -13.98
C GLY A 8 2.88 -10.40 -12.93
N ASP A 9 3.22 -10.42 -11.64
CA ASP A 9 2.30 -10.04 -10.57
C ASP A 9 1.84 -8.57 -10.69
N HIS A 10 0.56 -8.35 -10.42
CA HIS A 10 0.02 -7.04 -10.10
C HIS A 10 -0.02 -6.84 -8.59
N VAL A 11 0.80 -5.91 -8.12
CA VAL A 11 1.05 -5.68 -6.69
C VAL A 11 0.44 -4.36 -6.24
N LEU A 12 -0.23 -4.37 -5.08
CA LEU A 12 -0.74 -3.17 -4.41
C LEU A 12 0.06 -2.89 -3.13
N ASP A 13 0.50 -1.64 -2.96
CA ASP A 13 1.08 -1.12 -1.73
C ASP A 13 0.15 -0.03 -1.16
N LEU A 14 -0.58 -0.32 -0.08
CA LEU A 14 -1.58 0.60 0.47
C LEU A 14 -0.99 1.74 1.31
N CYS A 15 0.30 1.66 1.65
CA CYS A 15 1.01 2.65 2.47
C CYS A 15 2.41 2.90 1.88
N ALA A 16 2.43 3.27 0.60
CA ALA A 16 3.63 3.16 -0.22
C ALA A 16 4.75 4.14 0.12
N ALA A 17 4.42 5.31 0.68
CA ALA A 17 5.44 6.32 0.90
C ALA A 17 6.31 5.96 2.12
N PRO A 18 7.63 6.22 2.11
CA PRO A 18 8.37 7.04 1.17
C PRO A 18 8.84 6.33 -0.11
N GLY A 19 8.51 5.05 -0.32
CA GLY A 19 8.74 4.35 -1.59
C GLY A 19 9.81 3.26 -1.58
N ALA A 20 10.50 3.01 -0.46
CA ALA A 20 11.57 2.01 -0.42
C ALA A 20 11.08 0.58 -0.69
N LYS A 21 9.98 0.16 -0.03
CA LYS A 21 9.35 -1.14 -0.25
C LYS A 21 8.80 -1.24 -1.68
N LEU A 22 8.10 -0.20 -2.12
CA LEU A 22 7.60 -0.10 -3.50
C LEU A 22 8.71 -0.24 -4.56
N CYS A 23 9.87 0.41 -4.38
CA CYS A 23 11.01 0.26 -5.29
C CYS A 23 11.55 -1.18 -5.29
N MET A 24 11.65 -1.83 -4.13
CA MET A 24 12.05 -3.24 -4.03
C MET A 24 11.07 -4.16 -4.78
N MET A 25 9.76 -3.88 -4.69
CA MET A 25 8.76 -4.66 -5.42
C MET A 25 8.88 -4.51 -6.93
N LEU A 26 9.13 -3.29 -7.42
CA LEU A 26 9.36 -3.03 -8.85
C LEU A 26 10.62 -3.73 -9.36
N ASP A 27 11.70 -3.72 -8.57
CA ASP A 27 12.95 -4.41 -8.90
C ASP A 27 12.74 -5.93 -9.04
N LEU A 28 11.94 -6.53 -8.14
CA LEU A 28 11.62 -7.96 -8.18
C LEU A 28 10.68 -8.37 -9.34
N LEU A 29 9.80 -7.47 -9.79
CA LEU A 29 8.90 -7.74 -10.92
C LEU A 29 9.63 -7.77 -12.27
N GLY A 30 10.72 -7.02 -12.40
CA GLY A 30 11.44 -6.84 -13.65
C GLY A 30 10.54 -6.25 -14.75
N ASP A 31 10.48 -6.93 -15.89
CA ASP A 31 9.84 -6.43 -17.11
C ASP A 31 8.38 -6.86 -17.28
N SER A 32 7.73 -7.42 -16.26
CA SER A 32 6.34 -7.88 -16.35
C SER A 32 5.55 -7.63 -15.06
N GLY A 33 4.24 -7.41 -15.19
CA GLY A 33 3.37 -7.02 -14.07
C GLY A 33 3.32 -5.52 -13.83
N SER A 34 2.81 -5.10 -12.67
CA SER A 34 2.69 -3.68 -12.32
C SER A 34 2.61 -3.44 -10.81
N VAL A 35 3.08 -2.29 -10.33
CA VAL A 35 2.90 -1.87 -8.92
C VAL A 35 1.99 -0.65 -8.82
N THR A 36 1.00 -0.73 -7.93
CA THR A 36 0.17 0.39 -7.52
C THR A 36 0.56 0.83 -6.13
N GLY A 37 1.07 2.05 -5.99
CA GLY A 37 1.34 2.66 -4.69
C GLY A 37 0.23 3.63 -4.29
N VAL A 38 -0.23 3.52 -3.06
CA VAL A 38 -1.25 4.40 -2.46
C VAL A 38 -0.70 4.97 -1.16
N ASP A 39 -0.93 6.26 -0.91
CA ASP A 39 -0.65 6.88 0.37
C ASP A 39 -1.50 8.15 0.53
N ALA A 40 -1.97 8.44 1.75
CA ALA A 40 -2.75 9.63 2.03
C ALA A 40 -1.91 10.93 1.96
N ALA A 41 -0.61 10.83 2.22
CA ALA A 41 0.29 11.97 2.31
C ALA A 41 0.99 12.27 0.97
N ARG A 42 0.39 13.19 0.19
CA ARG A 42 0.96 13.67 -1.08
C ARG A 42 2.44 14.05 -1.01
N HIS A 43 2.85 14.74 0.05
CA HIS A 43 4.24 15.19 0.20
C HIS A 43 5.22 14.01 0.38
N ARG A 44 4.80 12.93 1.04
CA ARG A 44 5.60 11.71 1.16
C ARG A 44 5.69 10.97 -0.18
N LEU A 45 4.59 10.94 -0.95
CA LEU A 45 4.60 10.36 -2.30
C LEU A 45 5.47 11.14 -3.29
N ALA A 46 5.67 12.44 -3.08
CA ALA A 46 6.63 13.20 -3.88
C ALA A 46 8.06 12.65 -3.70
N ALA A 47 8.44 12.22 -2.49
CA ALA A 47 9.71 11.54 -2.25
C ALA A 47 9.78 10.16 -2.94
N CYS A 48 8.69 9.39 -2.88
CA CYS A 48 8.55 8.12 -3.60
C CYS A 48 8.78 8.31 -5.11
N ARG A 49 8.15 9.32 -5.71
CA ARG A 49 8.34 9.65 -7.12
C ARG A 49 9.79 10.01 -7.44
N THR A 50 10.46 10.78 -6.58
CA THR A 50 11.88 11.11 -6.75
C THR A 50 12.75 9.85 -6.72
N MET A 51 12.46 8.89 -5.84
CA MET A 51 13.17 7.60 -5.79
C MET A 51 12.94 6.81 -7.09
N LEU A 52 11.70 6.69 -7.56
CA LEU A 52 11.37 6.00 -8.81
C LEU A 52 12.11 6.58 -10.01
N GLN A 53 12.19 7.90 -10.11
CA GLN A 53 12.91 8.59 -11.17
C GLN A 53 14.43 8.39 -11.05
N LYS A 54 14.97 8.50 -9.83
CA LYS A 54 16.40 8.32 -9.55
C LYS A 54 16.89 6.92 -9.92
N TYR A 55 16.12 5.90 -9.57
CA TYR A 55 16.47 4.49 -9.82
C TYR A 55 15.91 3.97 -11.15
N LYS A 56 15.17 4.78 -11.91
CA LYS A 56 14.53 4.41 -13.18
C LYS A 56 13.60 3.19 -13.09
N LEU A 57 12.94 3.00 -11.94
CA LEU A 57 12.04 1.87 -11.67
C LEU A 57 10.56 2.18 -11.93
N GLY A 58 10.22 3.43 -12.26
CA GLY A 58 8.82 3.88 -12.26
C GLY A 58 7.99 3.50 -13.48
N ASP A 59 8.56 2.80 -14.47
CA ASP A 59 7.91 2.54 -15.76
C ASP A 59 6.64 1.67 -15.66
N ARG A 60 6.63 0.70 -14.74
CA ARG A 60 5.45 -0.17 -14.46
C ARG A 60 4.71 0.21 -13.18
N CYS A 61 4.97 1.41 -12.68
CA CYS A 61 4.40 1.91 -11.43
C CYS A 61 3.28 2.94 -11.71
N ARG A 62 2.27 2.96 -10.85
CA ARG A 62 1.29 4.05 -10.74
C ARG A 62 1.12 4.45 -9.27
N LEU A 63 1.08 5.74 -8.99
CA LEU A 63 0.96 6.29 -7.63
C LEU A 63 -0.32 7.11 -7.48
N PHE A 64 -1.09 6.79 -6.45
CA PHE A 64 -2.32 7.47 -6.08
C PHE A 64 -2.20 8.15 -4.73
N VAL A 65 -2.66 9.39 -4.65
CA VAL A 65 -2.96 10.03 -3.37
C VAL A 65 -4.40 9.68 -3.02
N ALA A 66 -4.59 8.85 -2.00
CA ALA A 66 -5.91 8.39 -1.55
C ALA A 66 -5.87 7.86 -0.12
N ASP A 67 -7.04 7.72 0.50
CA ASP A 67 -7.18 6.94 1.73
C ASP A 67 -7.14 5.44 1.41
N GLY A 68 -6.12 4.75 1.92
CA GLY A 68 -5.93 3.31 1.70
C GLY A 68 -7.07 2.44 2.26
N THR A 69 -7.86 2.95 3.20
CA THR A 69 -9.01 2.22 3.77
C THR A 69 -10.21 2.16 2.82
N THR A 70 -10.29 3.07 1.84
CA THR A 70 -11.41 3.18 0.91
C THR A 70 -11.00 3.05 -0.56
N PHE A 71 -9.69 2.96 -0.84
CA PHE A 71 -9.14 2.78 -2.18
C PHE A 71 -9.78 1.59 -2.91
N SER A 72 -10.08 1.75 -4.20
CA SER A 72 -10.90 0.79 -4.96
C SER A 72 -10.43 0.52 -6.40
N VAL A 73 -9.30 1.09 -6.84
CA VAL A 73 -8.80 0.90 -8.22
C VAL A 73 -8.13 -0.47 -8.34
N ILE A 74 -8.55 -1.25 -9.34
CA ILE A 74 -8.05 -2.61 -9.62
C ILE A 74 -6.79 -2.59 -10.51
N PRO A 75 -6.07 -3.73 -10.65
CA PRO A 75 -5.06 -3.89 -11.68
C PRO A 75 -5.55 -3.52 -13.08
N LEU A 76 -4.71 -2.79 -13.81
CA LEU A 76 -4.91 -2.51 -15.23
C LEU A 76 -4.20 -3.60 -16.02
N GLY A 77 -4.90 -4.28 -16.92
CA GLY A 77 -4.35 -5.43 -17.65
C GLY A 77 -5.34 -6.24 -18.49
N PHE A 78 -6.65 -6.02 -18.34
CA PHE A 78 -7.67 -6.60 -19.21
C PHE A 78 -8.35 -5.51 -20.03
N CYS A 79 -7.65 -5.02 -21.04
CA CYS A 79 -8.31 -4.55 -22.25
C CYS A 79 -7.98 -5.58 -23.33
N SER A 80 -8.97 -6.40 -23.68
CA SER A 80 -8.99 -7.16 -24.93
C SER A 80 -8.55 -6.25 -26.06
N ASP A 81 -7.72 -6.76 -26.98
CA ASP A 81 -7.38 -6.19 -28.29
C ASP A 81 -8.63 -6.02 -29.18
N SER A 82 -9.63 -5.27 -28.71
CA SER A 82 -10.89 -5.11 -29.40
C SER A 82 -11.48 -3.72 -29.13
N CYS A 83 -10.81 -2.68 -29.61
CA CYS A 83 -11.51 -1.49 -30.09
C CYS A 83 -10.66 -0.71 -31.10
N GLU A 84 -10.36 -1.32 -32.24
CA GLU A 84 -10.35 -0.51 -33.45
C GLU A 84 -11.78 0.00 -33.70
N SER A 85 -11.89 1.30 -33.97
CA SER A 85 -13.10 2.04 -34.34
C SER A 85 -14.14 2.32 -33.25
N ARG A 86 -13.90 3.37 -32.45
CA ARG A 86 -15.01 4.22 -31.97
C ARG A 86 -14.65 5.70 -32.13
N LEU A 87 -15.62 6.41 -32.71
CA LEU A 87 -15.55 7.78 -33.18
C LEU A 87 -14.97 8.75 -32.16
N GLU A 88 -14.27 9.75 -32.70
CA GLU A 88 -13.66 10.90 -32.06
C GLU A 88 -14.68 11.74 -31.28
N GLU A 89 -15.05 11.29 -30.08
CA GLU A 89 -15.40 12.23 -29.02
C GLU A 89 -14.13 12.59 -28.25
N ARG A 90 -13.92 13.89 -28.06
CA ARG A 90 -12.80 14.52 -27.35
C ARG A 90 -12.77 14.11 -25.86
N MET A 91 -12.57 12.83 -25.57
CA MET A 91 -12.34 12.36 -24.20
C MET A 91 -10.89 12.61 -23.82
N ASP A 92 -10.67 13.16 -22.62
CA ASP A 92 -9.35 13.38 -22.04
C ASP A 92 -8.70 12.02 -21.71
N VAL A 93 -8.07 11.41 -22.70
CA VAL A 93 -7.28 10.17 -22.58
C VAL A 93 -5.92 10.47 -21.93
N PHE A 94 -5.45 9.57 -21.07
CA PHE A 94 -4.11 9.66 -20.49
C PHE A 94 -3.04 9.45 -21.56
N LYS A 95 -2.20 10.46 -21.75
CA LYS A 95 -1.00 10.41 -22.61
C LYS A 95 0.22 10.04 -21.77
N GLU A 96 1.41 10.00 -22.38
CA GLU A 96 2.66 9.81 -21.65
C GLU A 96 2.79 10.80 -20.49
N TRP A 97 3.22 10.30 -19.32
CA TRP A 97 3.31 11.11 -18.13
C TRP A 97 4.38 12.19 -18.29
N THR A 98 4.02 13.43 -17.94
CA THR A 98 4.97 14.55 -17.93
C THR A 98 5.05 15.20 -16.55
N SER A 99 6.25 15.64 -16.16
CA SER A 99 6.48 16.33 -14.88
C SER A 99 5.83 17.71 -14.81
N ARG A 100 5.49 18.29 -15.98
CA ARG A 100 4.91 19.63 -16.10
C ARG A 100 3.39 19.58 -15.88
N ARG A 101 2.95 19.95 -14.68
CA ARG A 101 1.53 20.24 -14.42
C ARG A 101 1.03 21.35 -15.35
N PRO A 102 -0.10 21.17 -16.05
CA PRO A 102 -0.73 22.22 -16.84
C PRO A 102 -0.98 23.49 -16.00
N TRP A 103 -0.79 24.66 -16.61
CA TRP A 103 -0.94 25.97 -15.96
C TRP A 103 -2.26 26.14 -15.19
N LYS A 104 -3.37 25.60 -15.71
CA LYS A 104 -4.71 25.65 -15.08
C LYS A 104 -4.75 24.96 -13.72
N GLU A 105 -4.02 23.86 -13.56
CA GLU A 105 -3.98 23.08 -12.32
C GLU A 105 -3.13 23.78 -11.25
N ARG A 106 -2.02 24.40 -11.65
CA ARG A 106 -1.18 25.25 -10.78
C ARG A 106 -1.97 26.40 -10.15
N LYS A 107 -2.95 26.97 -10.86
CA LYS A 107 -3.82 28.04 -10.38
C LYS A 107 -4.85 27.56 -9.34
N ARG A 108 -5.37 26.33 -9.49
CA ARG A 108 -6.30 25.73 -8.50
C ARG A 108 -5.61 25.44 -7.17
N THR A 109 -4.37 24.91 -7.20
CA THR A 109 -3.59 24.67 -5.98
C THR A 109 -3.18 25.94 -5.25
N LYS A 110 -2.96 27.07 -5.95
CA LYS A 110 -2.64 28.36 -5.30
C LYS A 110 -3.82 28.99 -4.56
N LYS A 111 -5.06 28.62 -4.86
CA LYS A 111 -6.25 29.07 -4.11
C LYS A 111 -6.49 28.26 -2.82
N CYS A 112 -5.94 27.05 -2.71
CA CYS A 112 -6.10 26.16 -1.55
C CYS A 112 -4.80 26.18 -0.72
N GLY A 113 -4.54 27.30 -0.05
CA GLY A 113 -3.33 27.55 0.72
C GLY A 113 -3.38 26.96 2.13
N THR A 114 -3.42 25.63 2.27
CA THR A 114 -3.11 24.89 3.50
C THR A 114 -2.69 23.47 3.14
N PRO A 115 -1.71 22.84 3.83
CA PRO A 115 -1.42 21.42 3.65
C PRO A 115 -2.60 20.62 4.22
N GLN A 116 -3.64 20.42 3.40
CA GLN A 116 -4.79 19.61 3.78
C GLN A 116 -4.35 18.14 3.85
N VAL A 117 -4.42 17.58 5.06
CA VAL A 117 -4.67 16.14 5.24
C VAL A 117 -5.92 15.85 4.40
N VAL A 118 -5.80 14.92 3.46
CA VAL A 118 -6.86 14.57 2.53
C VAL A 118 -8.09 14.19 3.36
N SER A 119 -9.18 14.93 3.21
CA SER A 119 -10.45 14.59 3.85
C SER A 119 -10.92 13.22 3.33
N LYS A 120 -11.57 12.42 4.19
CA LYS A 120 -11.97 11.01 3.99
C LYS A 120 -12.85 10.73 2.74
N SER A 121 -13.13 11.71 1.88
CA SER A 121 -14.10 11.61 0.78
C SER A 121 -13.61 12.09 -0.59
N HIS A 122 -12.32 12.42 -0.77
CA HIS A 122 -11.81 12.75 -2.11
C HIS A 122 -11.53 11.49 -2.94
N PRO A 123 -11.90 11.48 -4.23
CA PRO A 123 -11.57 10.35 -5.11
C PRO A 123 -10.05 10.20 -5.22
N PRO A 124 -9.54 8.96 -5.45
CA PRO A 124 -8.12 8.72 -5.62
C PRO A 124 -7.52 9.63 -6.70
N GLU A 125 -6.43 10.31 -6.40
CA GLU A 125 -5.76 11.17 -7.37
C GLU A 125 -4.50 10.50 -7.90
N LEU A 126 -4.50 10.13 -9.19
CA LEU A 126 -3.31 9.67 -9.88
C LEU A 126 -2.28 10.80 -10.05
N ILE A 127 -1.12 10.67 -9.41
CA ILE A 127 -0.05 11.70 -9.42
C ILE A 127 1.19 11.31 -10.24
N TYR A 128 1.34 10.01 -10.51
CA TYR A 128 2.46 9.45 -11.27
C TYR A 128 2.04 8.14 -11.92
N TYR A 129 2.48 7.92 -13.14
CA TYR A 129 2.36 6.64 -13.83
C TYR A 129 3.48 6.51 -14.86
N GLY A 130 4.05 5.31 -14.99
CA GLY A 130 5.05 5.01 -16.01
C GLY A 130 4.44 4.60 -17.35
N GLY A 131 5.29 4.39 -18.36
CA GLY A 131 4.88 4.08 -19.73
C GLY A 131 4.11 2.76 -19.83
N HIS A 132 4.60 1.73 -19.12
CA HIS A 132 4.03 0.39 -19.10
C HIS A 132 3.20 0.10 -17.84
N SER A 133 2.68 1.15 -17.19
CA SER A 133 1.82 1.05 -15.99
C SER A 133 0.38 0.62 -16.28
N GLY A 134 0.01 0.55 -17.57
CA GLY A 134 -1.34 0.26 -18.06
C GLY A 134 -2.28 1.48 -18.10
N VAL A 135 -1.79 2.68 -17.79
CA VAL A 135 -2.62 3.90 -17.72
C VAL A 135 -2.76 4.60 -19.09
N ILE A 136 -1.71 4.60 -19.91
CA ILE A 136 -1.68 5.32 -21.19
C ILE A 136 -2.76 4.73 -22.11
N GLY A 137 -3.55 5.60 -22.76
CA GLY A 137 -4.64 5.19 -23.64
C GLY A 137 -5.99 5.05 -22.93
N LEU A 138 -6.03 5.04 -21.60
CA LEU A 138 -7.28 4.98 -20.84
C LEU A 138 -7.93 6.36 -20.66
N THR A 139 -9.25 6.37 -20.55
CA THR A 139 -10.03 7.49 -20.05
C THR A 139 -10.08 7.48 -18.51
N LYS A 140 -10.45 8.61 -17.91
CA LYS A 140 -10.71 8.67 -16.45
C LYS A 140 -11.83 7.71 -16.01
N GLY A 141 -12.86 7.53 -16.84
CA GLY A 141 -13.97 6.63 -16.52
C GLY A 141 -13.52 5.17 -16.40
N GLU A 142 -12.63 4.75 -17.29
CA GLU A 142 -12.05 3.39 -17.27
C GLU A 142 -11.09 3.19 -16.09
N LEU A 143 -10.21 4.17 -15.84
CA LEU A 143 -9.24 4.09 -14.74
C LEU A 143 -9.92 3.98 -13.37
N TYR A 144 -10.98 4.75 -13.13
CA TYR A 144 -11.69 4.80 -11.85
C TYR A 144 -12.96 3.93 -11.83
N LYS A 145 -13.10 2.99 -12.78
CA LYS A 145 -14.23 2.07 -12.80
C LYS A 145 -14.24 1.22 -11.54
N THR A 146 -15.39 1.18 -10.86
CA THR A 146 -15.57 0.31 -9.69
C THR A 146 -15.83 -1.12 -10.17
N ALA A 147 -15.04 -2.07 -9.66
CA ALA A 147 -15.22 -3.48 -9.95
C ALA A 147 -16.16 -4.14 -8.93
N SER A 148 -16.98 -5.06 -9.42
CA SER A 148 -17.80 -5.96 -8.60
C SER A 148 -16.93 -6.95 -7.81
N LYS A 149 -17.50 -7.60 -6.78
CA LYS A 149 -16.79 -8.61 -5.99
C LYS A 149 -16.25 -9.77 -6.84
N ASN A 150 -17.01 -10.19 -7.86
CA ASN A 150 -16.63 -11.29 -8.75
C ASN A 150 -15.48 -10.91 -9.69
N GLU A 151 -15.49 -9.67 -10.20
CA GLU A 151 -14.38 -9.14 -10.99
C GLU A 151 -13.10 -9.07 -10.13
N ILE A 152 -13.18 -8.60 -8.89
CA ILE A 152 -12.01 -8.54 -7.99
C ILE A 152 -11.52 -9.94 -7.62
N ALA A 153 -12.42 -10.91 -7.43
CA ALA A 153 -12.04 -12.29 -7.15
C ALA A 153 -11.18 -12.90 -8.28
N SER A 154 -11.41 -12.49 -9.53
CA SER A 154 -10.72 -13.01 -10.72
C SER A 154 -9.54 -12.15 -11.18
N TYR A 155 -9.72 -10.83 -11.14
CA TYR A 155 -8.84 -9.81 -11.74
C TYR A 155 -8.32 -8.78 -10.71
N GLY A 156 -8.49 -9.04 -9.42
CA GLY A 156 -7.88 -8.26 -8.34
C GLY A 156 -6.36 -8.41 -8.31
N TYR A 157 -5.73 -7.79 -7.32
CA TYR A 157 -4.28 -7.86 -7.18
C TYR A 157 -3.83 -9.28 -6.82
N ASP A 158 -2.72 -9.72 -7.40
CA ASP A 158 -2.06 -10.98 -7.07
C ASP A 158 -1.44 -10.92 -5.68
N LYS A 159 -0.87 -9.75 -5.36
CA LYS A 159 -0.14 -9.49 -4.12
C LYS A 159 -0.56 -8.15 -3.53
N VAL A 160 -0.74 -8.10 -2.22
CA VAL A 160 -1.05 -6.86 -1.50
C VAL A 160 -0.10 -6.70 -0.32
N LEU A 161 0.48 -5.51 -0.17
CA LEU A 161 1.27 -5.11 0.98
C LEU A 161 0.50 -4.06 1.78
N VAL A 162 0.32 -4.34 3.06
CA VAL A 162 -0.21 -3.41 4.06
C VAL A 162 0.88 -3.18 5.11
N ASP A 163 1.78 -2.25 4.81
CA ASP A 163 2.77 -1.76 5.79
C ASP A 163 2.15 -0.60 6.57
N ALA A 164 1.40 -0.93 7.61
CA ALA A 164 0.47 0.01 8.22
C ALA A 164 1.16 1.09 9.06
N GLU A 165 0.57 2.28 9.07
CA GLU A 165 0.93 3.32 10.04
C GLU A 165 0.71 2.80 11.46
N CYS A 166 1.68 3.02 12.34
CA CYS A 166 1.69 2.53 13.71
C CYS A 166 2.32 3.55 14.66
N THR A 167 2.42 3.20 15.94
CA THR A 167 3.10 4.03 16.98
C THR A 167 4.61 4.14 16.78
N HIS A 168 5.22 3.24 15.99
CA HIS A 168 6.67 3.16 15.75
C HIS A 168 7.53 2.89 17.01
N ASP A 169 6.95 2.28 18.05
CA ASP A 169 7.62 1.91 19.30
C ASP A 169 8.67 0.79 19.14
N GLY A 170 8.71 0.10 17.99
CA GLY A 170 9.80 -0.80 17.62
C GLY A 170 10.95 -0.13 16.88
N SER A 171 10.77 1.08 16.36
CA SER A 171 11.78 1.73 15.51
C SER A 171 12.81 2.48 16.35
N ILE A 172 14.01 1.91 16.52
CA ILE A 172 15.12 2.52 17.29
C ILE A 172 15.40 3.96 16.80
N LYS A 173 15.46 4.16 15.48
CA LYS A 173 15.69 5.48 14.88
C LYS A 173 14.59 6.49 15.20
N HIS A 174 13.34 6.04 15.33
CA HIS A 174 12.25 6.92 15.76
C HIS A 174 12.29 7.15 17.27
N ILE A 175 12.67 6.15 18.05
CA ILE A 175 12.82 6.26 19.49
C ILE A 175 13.90 7.30 19.84
N GLN A 176 15.06 7.25 19.17
CA GLN A 176 16.14 8.23 19.33
C GLN A 176 15.73 9.66 18.98
N LYS A 177 14.75 9.87 18.09
CA LYS A 177 14.22 11.22 17.82
C LYS A 177 13.46 11.79 19.03
N PHE A 178 12.94 10.97 19.93
CA PHE A 178 12.25 11.46 21.13
C PHE A 178 13.20 12.07 22.15
N GLU A 179 14.49 11.72 22.14
CA GLU A 179 15.51 12.44 22.92
C GLU A 179 15.55 13.93 22.53
N GLN A 180 15.28 14.23 21.25
CA GLN A 180 15.24 15.60 20.72
C GLN A 180 13.86 16.26 20.85
N TRP A 181 12.77 15.48 20.81
CA TRP A 181 11.40 16.00 20.76
C TRP A 181 10.68 16.09 22.11
N GLY A 182 11.27 15.54 23.18
CA GLY A 182 10.79 15.62 24.55
C GLY A 182 9.70 14.61 24.93
N TRP A 183 9.55 14.39 26.24
CA TRP A 183 8.70 13.34 26.84
C TRP A 183 7.21 13.49 26.55
N ILE A 184 6.71 14.73 26.36
CA ILE A 184 5.32 15.02 25.98
C ILE A 184 5.00 14.44 24.60
N THR A 185 5.94 14.54 23.66
CA THR A 185 5.77 14.01 22.30
C THR A 185 5.79 12.47 22.30
N LEU A 186 6.60 11.87 23.18
CA LEU A 186 6.62 10.42 23.40
C LEU A 186 5.29 9.94 23.98
N GLN A 187 4.81 10.56 25.05
CA GLN A 187 3.56 10.19 25.72
C GLN A 187 2.38 10.24 24.74
N ARG A 188 2.25 11.33 23.97
CA ARG A 188 1.18 11.47 22.97
C ARG A 188 1.29 10.48 21.80
N ARG A 189 2.50 10.10 21.37
CA ARG A 189 2.67 9.24 20.18
C ARG A 189 2.68 7.75 20.48
N VAL A 190 3.07 7.36 21.71
CA VAL A 190 3.34 5.97 22.09
C VAL A 190 2.44 5.49 23.23
N LEU A 191 2.05 6.37 24.15
CA LEU A 191 1.33 6.00 25.40
C LEU A 191 -0.11 6.51 25.45
N ASP A 192 -0.61 7.09 24.35
CA ASP A 192 -1.96 7.63 24.24
C ASP A 192 -2.95 6.53 23.82
N ALA A 193 -3.90 6.22 24.71
CA ALA A 193 -4.86 5.14 24.51
C ALA A 193 -5.86 5.45 23.39
N GLU A 194 -6.38 6.69 23.31
CA GLU A 194 -7.32 7.09 22.24
C GLU A 194 -6.65 6.97 20.87
N ARG A 195 -5.40 7.40 20.77
CA ARG A 195 -4.59 7.23 19.55
C ARG A 195 -4.38 5.75 19.21
N THR A 196 -4.23 4.90 20.21
CA THR A 196 -4.03 3.45 20.00
C THR A 196 -5.29 2.81 19.43
N ASP A 197 -6.47 3.20 19.90
CA ASP A 197 -7.76 2.73 19.36
C ASP A 197 -8.00 3.22 17.93
N ASP A 198 -7.71 4.50 17.65
CA ASP A 198 -7.77 5.07 16.30
C ASP A 198 -6.82 4.35 15.33
N LEU A 199 -5.60 4.03 15.78
CA LEU A 199 -4.62 3.28 14.99
C LEU A 199 -5.07 1.83 14.77
N HIS A 200 -5.62 1.18 15.78
CA HIS A 200 -6.17 -0.16 15.66
C HIS A 200 -7.27 -0.20 14.59
N ALA A 201 -8.24 0.73 14.67
CA ALA A 201 -9.31 0.84 13.69
C ALA A 201 -8.77 1.15 12.28
N LEU A 202 -7.79 2.05 12.16
CA LEU A 202 -7.14 2.35 10.87
C LEU A 202 -6.44 1.12 10.28
N GLN A 203 -5.65 0.41 11.08
CA GLN A 203 -4.90 -0.78 10.68
C GLN A 203 -5.83 -1.91 10.23
N LEU A 204 -6.90 -2.16 10.97
CA LEU A 204 -7.93 -3.13 10.61
C LEU A 204 -8.60 -2.75 9.29
N ASN A 205 -8.99 -1.49 9.11
CA ASN A 205 -9.63 -1.03 7.89
C ASN A 205 -8.70 -1.10 6.66
N LEU A 206 -7.40 -0.79 6.83
CA LEU A 206 -6.38 -0.95 5.78
C LEU A 206 -6.22 -2.43 5.39
N LEU A 207 -6.12 -3.32 6.38
CA LEU A 207 -5.99 -4.75 6.16
C LEU A 207 -7.22 -5.31 5.45
N THR A 208 -8.42 -4.97 5.92
CA THR A 208 -9.70 -5.39 5.33
C THR A 208 -9.84 -4.88 3.90
N ASN A 209 -9.50 -3.62 3.62
CA ASN A 209 -9.57 -3.10 2.25
C ASN A 209 -8.52 -3.72 1.32
N GLY A 210 -7.30 -3.93 1.80
CA GLY A 210 -6.26 -4.64 1.06
C GLY A 210 -6.71 -6.06 0.70
N PHE A 211 -7.28 -6.78 1.66
CA PHE A 211 -7.79 -8.13 1.45
C PHE A 211 -9.01 -8.18 0.53
N ARG A 212 -9.86 -7.14 0.57
CA ARG A 212 -10.97 -6.97 -0.37
C ARG A 212 -10.48 -6.91 -1.81
N LEU A 213 -9.41 -6.15 -2.07
CA LEU A 213 -8.81 -5.95 -3.40
C LEU A 213 -7.92 -7.10 -3.90
N LEU A 214 -7.60 -8.04 -3.02
CA LEU A 214 -6.83 -9.24 -3.35
C LEU A 214 -7.70 -10.22 -4.16
N LYS A 215 -7.14 -10.80 -5.23
CA LYS A 215 -7.81 -11.87 -5.98
C LYS A 215 -7.83 -13.18 -5.19
N VAL A 216 -8.71 -14.10 -5.58
CA VAL A 216 -8.70 -15.46 -5.02
C VAL A 216 -7.37 -16.16 -5.34
N GLY A 217 -6.81 -16.84 -4.34
CA GLY A 217 -5.50 -17.47 -4.42
C GLY A 217 -4.32 -16.51 -4.24
N GLY A 218 -4.56 -15.19 -4.27
CA GLY A 218 -3.55 -14.16 -4.03
C GLY A 218 -3.02 -14.16 -2.60
N SER A 219 -1.94 -13.42 -2.36
CA SER A 219 -1.31 -13.28 -1.04
C SER A 219 -1.28 -11.83 -0.55
N LEU A 220 -1.55 -11.63 0.74
CA LEU A 220 -1.41 -10.33 1.39
C LEU A 220 -0.38 -10.42 2.52
N VAL A 221 0.50 -9.43 2.64
CA VAL A 221 1.37 -9.26 3.81
C VAL A 221 0.95 -8.03 4.59
N TYR A 222 0.70 -8.23 5.87
CA TYR A 222 0.55 -7.17 6.85
C TYR A 222 1.86 -7.01 7.62
N SER A 223 2.32 -5.77 7.77
CA SER A 223 3.48 -5.46 8.60
C SER A 223 3.34 -4.14 9.35
N THR A 224 3.98 -4.08 10.51
CA THR A 224 4.14 -2.85 11.29
C THR A 224 5.55 -2.78 11.85
N CYS A 225 6.01 -1.59 12.26
CA CYS A 225 7.22 -1.42 13.06
C CYS A 225 6.90 -1.16 14.55
N SER A 226 5.81 -1.76 15.04
CA SER A 226 5.37 -1.68 16.43
C SER A 226 5.63 -3.00 17.17
N LEU A 227 6.00 -2.91 18.45
CA LEU A 227 6.10 -4.07 19.33
C LEU A 227 4.79 -4.31 20.08
N THR A 228 3.92 -3.31 20.19
CA THR A 228 2.59 -3.39 20.81
C THR A 228 1.75 -4.54 20.23
N VAL A 229 1.15 -5.33 21.12
CA VAL A 229 0.29 -6.47 20.77
C VAL A 229 -1.03 -5.99 20.18
N ALA A 230 -1.60 -4.92 20.72
CA ALA A 230 -2.83 -4.31 20.23
C ALA A 230 -2.75 -3.93 18.74
N GLN A 231 -1.61 -3.47 18.24
CA GLN A 231 -1.45 -3.10 16.82
C GLN A 231 -1.06 -4.28 15.93
N ASN A 232 -0.84 -5.46 16.48
CA ASN A 232 -0.38 -6.63 15.76
C ASN A 232 -1.41 -7.76 15.94
N GLU A 233 -1.27 -8.59 16.96
CA GLU A 233 -2.10 -9.76 17.14
C GLU A 233 -3.59 -9.44 17.33
N ASP A 234 -3.94 -8.38 18.05
CA ASP A 234 -5.37 -8.03 18.26
C ASP A 234 -6.03 -7.63 16.92
N VAL A 235 -5.32 -6.88 16.06
CA VAL A 235 -5.77 -6.58 14.68
C VAL A 235 -5.94 -7.86 13.87
N MET A 236 -5.01 -8.81 13.98
CA MET A 236 -5.09 -10.09 13.26
C MET A 236 -6.28 -10.93 13.73
N GLU A 237 -6.50 -11.03 15.03
CA GLU A 237 -7.60 -11.80 15.63
C GLU A 237 -8.96 -11.24 15.18
N GLN A 238 -9.13 -9.91 15.24
CA GLN A 238 -10.35 -9.28 14.77
C GLN A 238 -10.54 -9.49 13.26
N PHE A 239 -9.49 -9.29 12.46
CA PHE A 239 -9.55 -9.47 11.01
C PHE A 239 -9.96 -10.90 10.62
N LEU A 240 -9.35 -11.92 11.24
CA LEU A 240 -9.66 -13.33 10.95
C LEU A 240 -11.07 -13.72 11.37
N LYS A 241 -11.59 -13.13 12.45
CA LYS A 241 -12.98 -13.34 12.89
C LYS A 241 -13.98 -12.79 11.88
N GLU A 242 -13.66 -11.67 11.24
CA GLU A 242 -14.52 -11.01 10.26
C GLU A 242 -14.35 -11.54 8.83
N ASN A 243 -13.22 -12.18 8.51
CA ASN A 243 -12.86 -12.61 7.15
C ASN A 243 -12.57 -14.11 7.07
N ILE A 244 -13.64 -14.89 6.91
CA ILE A 244 -13.62 -16.37 6.87
C ILE A 244 -12.78 -16.93 5.70
N THR A 245 -12.60 -16.15 4.62
CA THR A 245 -11.80 -16.52 3.45
C THR A 245 -10.31 -16.21 3.59
N ALA A 246 -9.90 -15.62 4.72
CA ALA A 246 -8.51 -15.33 4.99
C ALA A 246 -7.85 -16.49 5.74
N GLU A 247 -6.81 -17.06 5.14
CA GLU A 247 -6.00 -18.09 5.78
C GLU A 247 -4.62 -17.52 6.12
N LEU A 248 -4.20 -17.64 7.39
CA LEU A 248 -2.80 -17.38 7.77
C LEU A 248 -1.89 -18.46 7.17
N THR A 249 -0.85 -18.03 6.46
CA THR A 249 0.10 -18.91 5.76
C THR A 249 1.50 -18.77 6.33
N GLU A 250 2.27 -19.86 6.30
CA GLU A 250 3.69 -19.78 6.63
C GLU A 250 4.43 -18.97 5.58
N ILE A 251 5.53 -18.36 6.02
CA ILE A 251 6.48 -17.69 5.13
C ILE A 251 7.68 -18.63 5.06
N ASP A 252 7.87 -19.33 3.94
CA ASP A 252 8.92 -20.34 3.82
C ASP A 252 10.31 -19.77 4.13
N ALA A 253 10.56 -18.54 3.66
CA ALA A 253 11.80 -17.81 3.93
C ALA A 253 12.03 -17.51 5.41
N ALA A 254 10.98 -17.47 6.25
CA ALA A 254 11.08 -17.14 7.67
C ALA A 254 11.79 -18.20 8.51
N ARG A 255 11.89 -19.44 8.01
CA ARG A 255 12.64 -20.53 8.68
C ARG A 255 14.11 -20.18 8.92
N ASN A 256 14.67 -19.33 8.05
CA ASN A 256 16.07 -18.91 8.12
C ASN A 256 16.23 -17.47 8.61
N TRP A 257 15.16 -16.81 9.03
CA TRP A 257 15.24 -15.44 9.55
C TRP A 257 15.62 -15.46 11.03
N PRO A 258 16.44 -14.50 11.48
CA PRO A 258 16.74 -14.34 12.90
C PRO A 258 15.54 -13.70 13.61
N CYS A 259 14.39 -14.36 13.65
CA CYS A 259 13.14 -13.82 14.21
C CYS A 259 12.51 -14.78 15.24
N LYS A 260 11.53 -14.26 15.99
CA LYS A 260 10.70 -15.03 16.91
C LYS A 260 9.30 -15.22 16.33
N GLY A 261 8.63 -16.30 16.72
CA GLY A 261 7.19 -16.43 16.50
C GLY A 261 6.42 -15.38 17.33
N GLY A 262 5.34 -14.84 16.77
CA GLY A 262 4.38 -14.02 17.52
C GLY A 262 3.45 -14.86 18.41
N ARG A 263 2.49 -14.21 19.08
CA ARG A 263 1.51 -14.93 19.92
C ARG A 263 0.57 -15.82 19.11
N ILE A 264 0.31 -15.41 17.86
CA ILE A 264 -0.47 -16.19 16.90
C ILE A 264 0.48 -17.02 16.05
N ARG A 265 0.17 -18.30 15.84
CA ARG A 265 0.99 -19.19 14.98
C ARG A 265 1.08 -18.62 13.56
N LYS A 266 2.21 -18.84 12.89
CA LYS A 266 2.53 -18.32 11.54
C LYS A 266 2.71 -16.79 11.45
N THR A 267 2.81 -16.10 12.59
CA THR A 267 3.21 -14.68 12.66
C THR A 267 4.64 -14.55 13.18
N TRP A 268 5.33 -13.48 12.77
CA TRP A 268 6.75 -13.30 13.06
C TRP A 268 7.05 -11.93 13.63
N ARG A 269 7.91 -11.90 14.65
CA ARG A 269 8.39 -10.71 15.34
C ARG A 269 9.90 -10.62 15.23
N PHE A 270 10.36 -9.42 14.94
CA PHE A 270 11.76 -9.04 14.97
C PHE A 270 11.96 -8.06 16.11
N ASP A 271 13.10 -8.16 16.78
CA ASP A 271 13.44 -7.30 17.89
C ASP A 271 14.96 -7.11 17.98
N PRO A 272 15.44 -6.05 18.67
CA PRO A 272 16.88 -5.76 18.72
C PRO A 272 17.72 -6.88 19.36
N LEU A 273 17.16 -7.65 20.29
CA LEU A 273 17.88 -8.69 21.00
C LEU A 273 18.04 -9.96 20.14
N THR A 274 16.99 -10.35 19.43
CA THR A 274 17.00 -11.59 18.63
C THR A 274 17.50 -11.36 17.22
N SER A 275 17.01 -10.30 16.59
CA SER A 275 17.18 -10.06 15.16
C SER A 275 18.31 -9.11 14.85
N GLN A 276 18.82 -8.38 15.85
CA GLN A 276 19.75 -7.26 15.67
C GLN A 276 19.19 -6.20 14.71
N THR A 277 17.86 -6.08 14.65
CA THR A 277 17.14 -5.09 13.85
C THR A 277 16.21 -4.26 14.72
N SER A 278 15.67 -3.16 14.18
CA SER A 278 14.49 -2.53 14.75
C SER A 278 13.32 -3.53 14.86
N GLY A 279 12.39 -3.23 15.75
CA GLY A 279 11.14 -3.95 15.91
C GLY A 279 10.31 -3.99 14.63
N LEU A 280 9.88 -5.17 14.24
CA LEU A 280 9.03 -5.42 13.08
C LEU A 280 8.08 -6.58 13.38
N PHE A 281 6.83 -6.48 12.94
CA PHE A 281 5.88 -7.58 12.90
C PHE A 281 5.51 -7.90 11.45
N VAL A 282 5.37 -9.18 11.13
CA VAL A 282 4.99 -9.65 9.79
C VAL A 282 4.00 -10.81 9.89
N ALA A 283 2.89 -10.69 9.17
CA ALA A 283 1.91 -11.76 8.96
C ALA A 283 1.57 -11.89 7.47
N LYS A 284 1.39 -13.12 6.99
CA LYS A 284 1.04 -13.41 5.60
C LYS A 284 -0.29 -14.16 5.52
N PHE A 285 -1.18 -13.64 4.69
CA PHE A 285 -2.49 -14.22 4.41
C PHE A 285 -2.58 -14.70 2.98
N ARG A 286 -3.39 -15.74 2.77
CA ARG A 286 -3.87 -16.16 1.45
C ARG A 286 -5.38 -16.08 1.41
N LYS A 287 -5.92 -15.65 0.27
CA LYS A 287 -7.38 -15.62 0.04
C LYS A 287 -7.81 -16.94 -0.55
N VAL A 288 -8.65 -17.69 0.17
CA VAL A 288 -9.17 -18.98 -0.28
C VAL A 288 -10.60 -18.85 -0.82
N VAL A 289 -11.03 -19.84 -1.60
CA VAL A 289 -12.42 -20.01 -2.01
C VAL A 289 -13.18 -20.66 -0.85
N ILE A 290 -14.43 -20.25 -0.62
CA ILE A 290 -15.37 -20.98 0.26
C ILE A 290 -15.97 -22.14 -0.52
#